data_AF-A0A1A7XQN4-F1
#
_entry.id   AF-A0A1A7XQN4-F1
#
_cell.length_a   1.000
_cell.length_b   1.000
_cell.length_c   1.000
_cell.angle_alpha   90.00
_cell.angle_beta   90.00
_cell.angle_gamma   90.00
#
_symmetry.space_group_name_H-M   'P 1'
#
loop_
_entity.id
_entity.type
_entity.pdbx_description
1 polymer ?
#
loop_
_entity_poly.entity_id
_entity_poly.type
_entity_poly.pdbx_seq_one_letter_code
_entity_poly.pdbx_strand_id
1 'polypeptide(L)'
;MAIVSGSCARVNGSRNGPSLPVTPSGSVGPSQPMIAVWEWQDDQGYWRPYSGQVSAYIERCVSRRGPRGGGGAGSTSICLGQSDPSLSPYLIDIPSLKQFRQDTGTTRSVRRSLFAQSSGLGSGVYWEWVNDEGGWTPYETRTSILLEHSYQARQGTADLGPHGYNYIVDLTSLAQVNKSTGFRRQLNGSTSVSSALAVLTQSSEDVIQRYMEVVAEVPDE
;
A
#
# COMPACT_ATOMS: atom_id res chain seq x y z
N MET A 1 -14.55 61.61 -46.50
CA MET A 1 -13.96 61.32 -47.83
C MET A 1 -12.51 60.93 -47.63
N ALA A 2 -12.13 59.75 -48.16
CA ALA A 2 -10.82 59.40 -48.73
C ALA A 2 -9.56 59.48 -47.82
N ILE A 3 -8.49 58.69 -47.92
CA ILE A 3 -8.05 57.42 -48.52
C ILE A 3 -6.58 57.24 -48.02
N VAL A 4 -5.95 56.10 -48.36
CA VAL A 4 -4.48 55.89 -48.49
C VAL A 4 -3.79 55.46 -47.19
N SER A 5 -3.29 54.22 -47.00
CA SER A 5 -2.45 53.31 -47.81
C SER A 5 -1.03 53.82 -48.03
N GLY A 6 -0.03 53.18 -47.40
CA GLY A 6 1.38 53.49 -47.60
C GLY A 6 2.33 52.67 -46.73
N SER A 7 2.75 51.51 -47.24
CA SER A 7 3.90 50.75 -46.73
C SER A 7 5.21 51.41 -47.17
N CYS A 8 6.17 51.58 -46.25
CA CYS A 8 7.48 50.90 -46.23
C CYS A 8 8.48 51.62 -45.30
N ALA A 9 9.15 50.87 -44.41
CA ALA A 9 10.56 51.08 -44.05
C ALA A 9 11.04 49.95 -43.14
N ARG A 10 12.13 49.31 -43.54
CA ARG A 10 12.87 48.29 -42.80
C ARG A 10 13.65 48.96 -41.67
N VAL A 11 13.65 48.37 -40.48
CA VAL A 11 14.74 48.53 -39.51
C VAL A 11 15.12 47.14 -38.98
N ASN A 12 16.42 46.89 -39.12
CA ASN A 12 17.17 45.74 -38.66
C ASN A 12 17.17 45.67 -37.13
N GLY A 13 16.87 44.52 -36.55
CA GLY A 13 16.82 44.33 -35.11
C GLY A 13 16.94 42.86 -34.74
N SER A 14 18.19 42.39 -34.69
CA SER A 14 18.58 41.07 -34.20
C SER A 14 18.05 40.83 -32.78
N ARG A 15 17.21 39.80 -32.62
CA ARG A 15 16.93 39.17 -31.32
C ARG A 15 16.86 37.66 -31.52
N ASN A 16 17.99 37.02 -31.28
CA ASN A 16 18.08 35.60 -30.97
C ASN A 16 17.21 35.33 -29.73
N GLY A 17 16.02 34.78 -29.92
CA GLY A 17 15.26 34.09 -28.88
C GLY A 17 15.52 32.60 -29.02
N PRO A 18 15.96 31.88 -27.97
CA PRO A 18 16.12 30.44 -28.07
C PRO A 18 14.75 29.78 -28.19
N SER A 19 14.54 29.10 -29.31
CA SER A 19 13.42 28.21 -29.56
C SER A 19 13.39 27.13 -28.48
N LEU A 20 12.28 27.03 -27.74
CA LEU A 20 12.05 25.93 -26.81
C LEU A 20 11.99 24.61 -27.59
N PRO A 21 12.73 23.56 -27.20
CA PRO A 21 12.50 22.24 -27.76
C PRO A 21 11.18 21.71 -27.20
N VAL A 22 10.20 21.47 -28.09
CA VAL A 22 9.10 20.54 -27.84
C VAL A 22 9.74 19.18 -27.63
N THR A 23 9.81 18.74 -26.38
CA THR A 23 10.11 17.35 -26.04
C THR A 23 8.79 16.59 -26.04
N PRO A 24 8.68 15.46 -26.77
CA PRO A 24 7.61 14.51 -26.50
C PRO A 24 7.86 13.93 -25.11
N SER A 25 7.10 14.39 -24.10
CA SER A 25 7.11 13.80 -22.76
C SER A 25 6.47 12.41 -22.81
N GLY A 26 7.23 11.43 -23.29
CA GLY A 26 7.13 10.05 -22.89
C GLY A 26 8.05 9.82 -21.69
N SER A 27 7.87 10.58 -20.61
CA SER A 27 8.52 10.28 -19.34
C SER A 27 7.73 9.15 -18.67
N VAL A 28 8.24 7.93 -18.79
CA VAL A 28 7.95 6.89 -17.80
C VAL A 28 8.48 7.44 -16.48
N GLY A 29 7.59 8.06 -15.70
CA GLY A 29 7.94 8.57 -14.37
C GLY A 29 8.51 7.45 -13.50
N PRO A 30 9.33 7.76 -12.47
CA PRO A 30 9.84 6.74 -11.57
C PRO A 30 8.66 5.95 -11.01
N SER A 31 8.71 4.62 -11.14
CA SER A 31 7.74 3.69 -10.57
C SER A 31 7.54 4.04 -9.10
N GLN A 32 6.32 4.41 -8.70
CA GLN A 32 6.04 4.80 -7.32
C GLN A 32 6.47 3.67 -6.38
N PRO A 33 7.22 3.95 -5.30
CA PRO A 33 7.62 2.92 -4.36
C PRO A 33 6.36 2.27 -3.77
N MET A 34 6.31 0.94 -3.85
CA MET A 34 5.19 0.14 -3.36
C MET A 34 5.57 -0.50 -2.02
N ILE A 35 4.61 -0.56 -1.11
CA ILE A 35 4.73 -1.23 0.19
C ILE A 35 3.92 -2.52 0.11
N ALA A 36 4.56 -3.63 0.46
CA ALA A 36 3.89 -4.92 0.61
C ALA A 36 3.38 -5.08 2.04
N VAL A 37 2.08 -5.27 2.18
CA VAL A 37 1.39 -5.53 3.44
C VAL A 37 0.81 -6.93 3.37
N TRP A 38 1.16 -7.76 4.35
CA TRP A 38 0.54 -9.06 4.51
C TRP A 38 -0.68 -8.93 5.41
N GLU A 39 -1.76 -9.58 5.02
CA GLU A 39 -3.02 -9.54 5.76
C GLU A 39 -3.55 -10.97 5.98
N TRP A 40 -4.22 -11.20 7.10
CA TRP A 40 -4.91 -12.44 7.41
C TRP A 40 -6.41 -12.20 7.55
N GLN A 41 -7.21 -13.19 7.17
CA GLN A 41 -8.66 -13.08 7.23
C GLN A 41 -9.18 -13.56 8.59
N ASP A 42 -9.94 -12.70 9.27
CA ASP A 42 -10.62 -13.04 10.51
C ASP A 42 -11.88 -13.89 10.26
N ASP A 43 -12.51 -14.38 11.35
CA ASP A 43 -13.70 -15.23 11.26
C ASP A 43 -14.93 -14.49 10.72
N GLN A 44 -14.90 -13.15 10.78
CA GLN A 44 -15.95 -12.29 10.25
C GLN A 44 -15.72 -11.95 8.76
N GLY A 45 -14.62 -12.44 8.18
CA GLY A 45 -14.26 -12.24 6.78
C GLY A 45 -13.48 -10.96 6.51
N TYR A 46 -13.17 -10.16 7.52
CA TYR A 46 -12.37 -8.95 7.37
C TYR A 46 -10.88 -9.26 7.31
N TRP A 47 -10.14 -8.43 6.58
CA TRP A 47 -8.71 -8.58 6.43
C TRP A 47 -7.97 -7.75 7.47
N ARG A 48 -7.13 -8.40 8.28
CA ARG A 48 -6.35 -7.77 9.33
C ARG A 48 -4.90 -7.68 8.91
N PRO A 49 -4.28 -6.49 8.93
CA PRO A 49 -2.88 -6.36 8.62
C PRO A 49 -2.04 -7.08 9.69
N TYR A 50 -1.03 -7.81 9.23
CA TYR A 50 0.09 -8.16 10.12
C TYR A 50 0.89 -6.90 10.45
N SER A 51 1.62 -6.94 11.57
CA SER A 51 2.55 -5.85 11.90
C SER A 51 3.58 -5.65 10.78
N GLY A 52 4.17 -4.45 10.71
CA GLY A 52 5.19 -4.15 9.70
C GLY A 52 6.36 -5.13 9.76
N GLN A 53 6.82 -5.46 10.97
CA GLN A 53 7.88 -6.44 11.20
C GLN A 53 7.54 -7.84 10.67
N VAL A 54 6.34 -8.33 10.94
CA VAL A 54 5.88 -9.64 10.47
C VAL A 54 5.73 -9.63 8.93
N SER A 55 5.14 -8.58 8.37
CA SER A 55 5.02 -8.41 6.91
C SER A 55 6.39 -8.39 6.22
N ALA A 56 7.37 -7.66 6.75
CA ALA A 56 8.72 -7.61 6.22
C ALA A 56 9.47 -8.94 6.35
N TYR A 57 9.22 -9.69 7.44
CA TYR A 57 9.77 -11.03 7.61
C TYR A 57 9.20 -12.01 6.57
N ILE A 58 7.88 -12.01 6.37
CA ILE A 58 7.23 -12.83 5.36
C ILE A 58 7.77 -12.50 3.97
N GLU A 59 7.87 -11.21 3.60
CA GLU A 59 8.48 -10.79 2.34
C GLU A 59 9.88 -11.34 2.16
N ARG A 60 10.76 -11.21 3.17
CA ARG A 60 12.14 -11.70 3.08
C ARG A 60 12.20 -13.21 2.82
N CYS A 61 11.33 -13.98 3.45
CA CYS A 61 11.21 -15.42 3.23
C CYS A 61 10.73 -15.73 1.80
N VAL A 62 9.76 -14.96 1.30
CA VAL A 62 9.22 -15.12 -0.06
C VAL A 62 10.24 -14.70 -1.14
N SER A 63 10.95 -13.58 -0.98
CA SER A 63 11.93 -13.09 -1.96
C SER A 63 13.17 -13.97 -2.08
N ARG A 64 13.57 -14.65 -1.00
CA ARG A 64 14.69 -15.63 -1.03
C ARG A 64 14.38 -16.87 -1.89
N ARG A 65 13.14 -17.04 -2.34
CA ARG A 65 12.66 -18.12 -3.22
C ARG A 65 12.75 -17.78 -4.72
N GLY A 66 13.59 -16.81 -5.11
CA GLY A 66 13.64 -16.28 -6.49
C GLY A 66 13.77 -17.35 -7.60
N PRO A 67 13.39 -17.03 -8.86
CA PRO A 67 13.15 -18.04 -9.92
C PRO A 67 14.38 -18.86 -10.36
N ARG A 68 15.61 -18.51 -9.95
CA ARG A 68 16.86 -19.09 -10.45
C ARG A 68 17.92 -19.38 -9.37
N GLY A 69 17.54 -19.96 -8.24
CA GLY A 69 18.48 -20.57 -7.30
C GLY A 69 17.82 -21.76 -6.61
N GLY A 70 18.13 -23.02 -6.91
CA GLY A 70 19.48 -23.56 -6.92
C GLY A 70 19.81 -24.06 -5.50
N GLY A 71 19.28 -25.22 -5.13
CA GLY A 71 19.79 -26.03 -4.02
C GLY A 71 19.54 -25.50 -2.60
N GLY A 72 18.31 -25.64 -2.11
CA GLY A 72 18.03 -25.55 -0.68
C GLY A 72 16.55 -25.71 -0.43
N ALA A 73 16.16 -26.68 0.38
CA ALA A 73 14.78 -26.89 0.83
C ALA A 73 14.33 -25.68 1.66
N GLY A 74 13.98 -24.59 0.98
CA GLY A 74 13.26 -23.48 1.59
C GLY A 74 11.91 -24.04 2.04
N SER A 75 11.70 -24.10 3.35
CA SER A 75 10.42 -24.46 3.94
C SER A 75 9.32 -23.66 3.25
N THR A 76 8.34 -24.34 2.64
CA THR A 76 7.14 -23.71 2.05
C THR A 76 6.29 -23.01 3.11
N SER A 77 6.62 -23.30 4.36
CA SER A 77 6.00 -22.82 5.56
C SER A 77 6.88 -21.81 6.30
N ILE A 78 6.32 -20.67 6.68
CA ILE A 78 6.95 -19.61 7.45
C ILE A 78 6.41 -19.63 8.88
N CYS A 79 7.26 -19.78 9.89
CA CYS A 79 6.87 -19.72 11.29
C CYS A 79 6.85 -18.27 11.79
N LEU A 80 5.68 -17.75 12.16
CA LEU A 80 5.54 -16.35 12.59
C LEU A 80 6.20 -16.06 13.94
N GLY A 81 6.38 -17.08 14.78
CA GLY A 81 7.13 -17.04 16.03
C GLY A 81 8.56 -16.50 15.91
N GLN A 82 9.18 -16.64 14.74
CA GLN A 82 10.53 -16.12 14.49
C GLN A 82 10.57 -14.59 14.40
N SER A 83 9.45 -13.98 13.99
CA SER A 83 9.30 -12.52 13.94
C SER A 83 8.64 -11.96 15.19
N ASP A 84 7.66 -12.67 15.75
CA ASP A 84 6.91 -12.22 16.94
C ASP A 84 6.60 -13.44 17.82
N PRO A 85 7.15 -13.52 19.04
CA PRO A 85 6.90 -14.64 19.94
C PRO A 85 5.42 -14.88 20.28
N SER A 86 4.57 -13.84 20.25
CA SER A 86 3.12 -14.01 20.45
C SER A 86 2.45 -14.80 19.33
N LEU A 87 3.06 -14.81 18.14
CA LEU A 87 2.61 -15.55 16.97
C LEU A 87 3.31 -16.91 16.81
N SER A 88 3.99 -17.40 17.85
CA SER A 88 4.67 -18.70 17.85
C SER A 88 3.84 -19.89 17.34
N PRO A 89 2.54 -20.05 17.69
CA PRO A 89 1.77 -21.19 17.21
C PRO A 89 1.31 -21.07 15.75
N TYR A 90 1.61 -19.95 15.07
CA TYR A 90 1.12 -19.69 13.72
C TYR A 90 2.20 -19.94 12.66
N LEU A 91 1.79 -20.63 11.60
CA LEU A 91 2.62 -21.00 10.47
C LEU A 91 1.89 -20.65 9.17
N ILE A 92 2.53 -19.91 8.28
CA ILE A 92 1.96 -19.56 6.97
C ILE A 92 2.50 -20.51 5.92
N ASP A 93 1.63 -21.24 5.23
CA ASP A 93 1.98 -21.94 4.02
C ASP A 93 1.87 -21.00 2.81
N ILE A 94 3.01 -20.68 2.21
CA ILE A 94 3.10 -19.68 1.13
C ILE A 94 2.43 -20.15 -0.17
N PRO A 95 2.58 -21.41 -0.62
CA PRO A 95 1.90 -21.88 -1.83
C PRO A 95 0.37 -21.81 -1.74
N SER A 96 -0.21 -22.16 -0.60
CA SER A 96 -1.67 -22.11 -0.42
C SER A 96 -2.18 -20.76 0.09
N LEU A 97 -1.29 -19.86 0.50
CA LEU A 97 -1.60 -18.58 1.15
C LEU A 97 -2.56 -18.78 2.33
N LYS A 98 -2.22 -19.72 3.21
CA LYS A 98 -3.01 -20.03 4.41
C LYS A 98 -2.15 -19.97 5.66
N GLN A 99 -2.70 -19.35 6.70
CA GLN A 99 -2.16 -19.40 8.05
C GLN A 99 -2.78 -20.60 8.76
N PHE A 100 -1.93 -21.44 9.33
CA PHE A 100 -2.30 -22.58 10.16
C PHE A 100 -1.89 -22.29 11.60
N ARG A 101 -2.81 -22.50 12.53
CA ARG A 101 -2.52 -22.47 13.96
C ARG A 101 -2.29 -23.90 14.44
N GLN A 102 -1.10 -24.19 14.95
CA GLN A 102 -0.64 -25.56 15.22
C GLN A 102 -1.33 -26.23 16.41
N ASP A 103 -1.83 -25.46 17.37
CA ASP A 103 -2.46 -25.96 18.60
C ASP A 103 -3.94 -26.33 18.40
N THR A 104 -4.70 -25.50 17.67
CA THR A 104 -6.13 -25.70 17.43
C THR A 104 -6.44 -26.29 16.05
N GLY A 105 -5.46 -26.32 15.13
CA GLY A 105 -5.66 -26.73 13.75
C GLY A 105 -6.49 -25.74 12.90
N THR A 106 -6.82 -24.58 13.45
CA THR A 106 -7.60 -23.56 12.73
C THR A 106 -6.79 -22.97 11.60
N THR A 107 -7.42 -22.82 10.44
CA THR A 107 -6.79 -22.29 9.23
C THR A 107 -7.47 -20.99 8.81
N ARG A 108 -6.68 -19.97 8.51
CA ARG A 108 -7.14 -18.66 8.03
C ARG A 108 -6.53 -18.35 6.67
N SER A 109 -7.26 -17.64 5.83
CA SER A 109 -6.73 -17.15 4.55
C SER A 109 -5.71 -16.04 4.80
N VAL A 110 -4.66 -16.00 3.99
CA VAL A 110 -3.64 -14.95 3.99
C VAL A 110 -3.58 -14.33 2.60
N ARG A 111 -3.24 -13.05 2.52
CA ARG A 111 -2.97 -12.40 1.23
C ARG A 111 -1.82 -11.42 1.35
N ARG A 112 -1.20 -11.17 0.21
CA ARG A 112 -0.22 -10.11 0.00
C ARG A 112 -0.89 -8.98 -0.76
N SER A 113 -0.95 -7.80 -0.16
CA SER A 113 -1.52 -6.60 -0.75
C SER A 113 -0.41 -5.59 -1.01
N LEU A 114 -0.42 -4.95 -2.19
CA LEU A 114 0.53 -3.89 -2.54
C LEU A 114 -0.18 -2.54 -2.50
N PHE A 115 0.44 -1.57 -1.83
CA PHE A 115 -0.06 -0.21 -1.73
C PHE A 115 1.01 0.79 -2.13
N ALA A 116 0.64 1.93 -2.71
CA ALA A 116 1.62 2.97 -2.98
C ALA A 116 2.07 3.61 -1.66
N GLN A 117 3.35 3.93 -1.55
CA GLN A 117 3.89 4.61 -0.36
C GLN A 117 3.21 5.98 -0.11
N SER A 118 2.70 6.60 -1.18
CA SER A 118 1.93 7.86 -1.11
C SER A 118 0.53 7.71 -0.52
N SER A 119 -0.01 6.49 -0.37
CA SER A 119 -1.37 6.23 0.10
C SER A 119 -1.54 6.39 1.62
N GLY A 120 -0.69 7.13 2.31
CA GLY A 120 -0.77 7.28 3.78
C GLY A 120 -0.11 6.15 4.58
N LEU A 121 0.10 4.96 4.02
CA LEU A 121 0.92 3.91 4.67
C LEU A 121 2.39 4.27 4.78
N GLY A 122 2.88 5.23 3.99
CA GLY A 122 4.22 5.77 4.13
C GLY A 122 4.49 6.41 5.51
N SER A 123 3.44 6.82 6.24
CA SER A 123 3.57 7.29 7.64
C SER A 123 3.71 6.14 8.64
N GLY A 124 3.43 4.89 8.23
CA GLY A 124 3.46 3.73 9.11
C GLY A 124 2.34 3.70 10.15
N VAL A 125 1.30 4.52 9.97
CA VAL A 125 0.14 4.61 10.87
C VAL A 125 -0.92 3.61 10.45
N TYR A 126 -1.34 2.78 11.40
CA TYR A 126 -2.57 2.00 11.32
C TYR A 126 -3.57 2.57 12.31
N TRP A 127 -4.83 2.65 11.89
CA TRP A 127 -5.91 3.09 12.75
C TRP A 127 -6.51 1.87 13.43
N GLU A 128 -6.69 1.98 14.75
CA GLU A 128 -7.21 0.91 15.60
C GLU A 128 -8.44 1.41 16.35
N TRP A 129 -9.33 0.48 16.71
CA TRP A 129 -10.52 0.77 17.50
C TRP A 129 -10.58 -0.14 18.72
N VAL A 130 -11.14 0.36 19.83
CA VAL A 130 -11.26 -0.41 21.07
C VAL A 130 -12.41 -1.42 20.97
N ASN A 131 -12.07 -2.70 21.12
CA ASN A 131 -13.03 -3.78 21.13
C ASN A 131 -13.77 -3.88 22.47
N ASP A 132 -14.78 -4.74 22.55
CA ASP A 132 -15.59 -4.92 23.77
C ASP A 132 -14.79 -5.47 24.96
N GLU A 133 -13.66 -6.11 24.69
CA GLU A 133 -12.74 -6.67 25.69
C GLU A 133 -11.72 -5.62 26.17
N GLY A 134 -11.77 -4.39 25.65
CA GLY A 134 -10.82 -3.32 25.96
C GLY A 134 -9.49 -3.39 25.20
N GLY A 135 -9.33 -4.36 24.30
CA GLY A 135 -8.19 -4.49 23.40
C GLY A 135 -8.31 -3.60 22.16
N TRP A 136 -7.17 -3.27 21.55
CA TRP A 136 -7.13 -2.52 20.29
C TRP A 136 -7.17 -3.48 19.10
N THR A 137 -8.09 -3.23 18.17
CA THR A 137 -8.22 -4.00 16.94
C THR A 137 -7.89 -3.10 15.75
N PRO A 138 -6.95 -3.47 14.87
CA PRO A 138 -6.63 -2.69 13.69
C PRO A 138 -7.75 -2.77 12.65
N TYR A 139 -8.01 -1.64 11.98
CA TYR A 139 -8.82 -1.63 10.76
C TYR A 139 -8.08 -2.30 9.61
N GLU A 140 -8.85 -2.69 8.59
CA GLU A 140 -8.31 -3.04 7.28
C GLU A 140 -7.34 -1.97 6.78
N THR A 141 -6.31 -2.41 6.04
CA THR A 141 -5.28 -1.51 5.52
C THR A 141 -5.89 -0.38 4.69
N ARG A 142 -6.86 -0.70 3.81
CA ARG A 142 -7.56 0.30 2.98
C ARG A 142 -8.35 1.31 3.82
N THR A 143 -8.95 0.87 4.91
CA THR A 143 -9.70 1.73 5.80
C THR A 143 -8.77 2.64 6.60
N SER A 144 -7.63 2.11 7.06
CA SER A 144 -6.59 2.92 7.72
C SER A 144 -6.03 4.00 6.78
N ILE A 145 -5.80 3.68 5.50
CA ILE A 145 -5.39 4.64 4.47
C ILE A 145 -6.41 5.78 4.34
N LEU A 146 -7.70 5.44 4.25
CA LEU A 146 -8.77 6.43 4.15
C LEU A 146 -8.78 7.35 5.37
N LEU A 147 -8.75 6.77 6.57
CA LEU A 147 -8.77 7.51 7.82
C LEU A 147 -7.57 8.44 7.95
N GLU A 148 -6.38 7.96 7.60
CA GLU A 148 -5.16 8.75 7.61
C GLU A 148 -5.24 9.92 6.64
N HIS A 149 -5.71 9.69 5.41
CA HIS A 149 -5.87 10.75 4.42
C HIS A 149 -6.92 11.79 4.88
N SER A 150 -8.06 11.34 5.41
CA SER A 150 -9.08 12.23 5.97
C SER A 150 -8.56 13.04 7.16
N TYR A 151 -7.75 12.42 8.02
CA TYR A 151 -7.12 13.08 9.17
C TYR A 151 -6.12 14.15 8.73
N GLN A 152 -5.24 13.83 7.77
CA GLN A 152 -4.28 14.78 7.19
C GLN A 152 -4.98 15.93 6.46
N ALA A 153 -6.10 15.64 5.79
CA ALA A 153 -6.97 16.64 5.17
C ALA A 153 -7.79 17.46 6.18
N ARG A 154 -7.64 17.22 7.49
CA ARG A 154 -8.37 17.88 8.58
C ARG A 154 -9.89 17.79 8.42
N GLN A 155 -10.38 16.67 7.91
CA GLN A 155 -11.81 16.39 7.87
C GLN A 155 -12.31 16.15 9.29
N GLY A 156 -13.49 16.70 9.64
CA GLY A 156 -14.06 16.47 10.97
C GLY A 156 -14.52 15.03 11.18
N THR A 157 -14.99 14.37 10.11
CA THR A 157 -15.51 13.00 10.14
C THR A 157 -15.15 12.24 8.87
N ALA A 158 -14.98 10.92 8.96
CA ALA A 158 -14.78 10.00 7.84
C ALA A 158 -15.86 8.91 7.83
N ASP A 159 -16.50 8.69 6.68
CA ASP A 159 -17.50 7.63 6.53
C ASP A 159 -16.85 6.31 6.10
N LEU A 160 -17.09 5.23 6.87
CA LEU A 160 -16.60 3.89 6.56
C LEU A 160 -17.58 3.05 5.73
N GLY A 161 -18.77 3.59 5.42
CA GLY A 161 -19.79 2.95 4.56
C GLY A 161 -19.26 2.37 3.24
N PRO A 162 -18.44 3.12 2.48
CA PRO A 162 -17.84 2.61 1.23
C PRO A 162 -16.94 1.37 1.41
N HIS A 163 -16.44 1.14 2.62
CA HIS A 163 -15.60 0.00 2.99
C HIS A 163 -16.43 -1.16 3.59
N GLY A 164 -17.77 -1.09 3.54
CA GLY A 164 -18.66 -2.13 4.07
C GLY A 164 -18.93 -2.02 5.57
N TYR A 165 -18.54 -0.91 6.19
CA TYR A 165 -18.68 -0.67 7.63
C TYR A 165 -19.82 0.31 7.91
N ASN A 166 -20.72 -0.05 8.83
CA ASN A 166 -21.85 0.83 9.21
C ASN A 166 -21.45 1.85 10.29
N TYR A 167 -20.31 2.49 10.11
CA TYR A 167 -19.68 3.36 11.09
C TYR A 167 -19.22 4.69 10.48
N ILE A 168 -19.28 5.75 11.26
CA ILE A 168 -18.66 7.04 10.97
C ILE A 168 -17.57 7.25 12.01
N VAL A 169 -16.39 7.63 11.58
CA VAL A 169 -15.30 8.01 12.48
C VAL A 169 -15.31 9.52 12.64
N ASP A 170 -15.43 9.99 13.87
CA ASP A 170 -15.15 11.37 14.25
C ASP A 170 -13.65 11.50 14.51
N LEU A 171 -12.96 12.18 13.60
CA LEU A 171 -11.52 12.39 13.64
C LEU A 171 -11.12 13.50 14.61
N THR A 172 -12.09 14.29 15.08
CA THR A 172 -11.86 15.34 16.08
C THR A 172 -11.85 14.75 17.49
N SER A 173 -12.81 13.88 17.78
CA SER A 173 -12.92 13.20 19.08
C SER A 173 -12.21 11.84 19.13
N LEU A 174 -11.61 11.41 18.01
CA LEU A 174 -10.99 10.09 17.84
C LEU A 174 -11.92 8.98 18.32
N ALA A 175 -13.12 8.96 17.75
CA ALA A 175 -14.15 7.99 18.11
C ALA A 175 -14.88 7.45 16.88
N GLN A 176 -15.03 6.14 16.82
CA GLN A 176 -15.92 5.46 15.90
C GLN A 176 -17.36 5.51 16.45
N VAL A 177 -18.32 5.87 15.61
CA VAL A 177 -19.75 5.94 15.94
C VAL A 177 -20.53 5.01 15.02
N ASN A 178 -21.33 4.11 15.60
CA ASN A 178 -22.25 3.26 14.85
C ASN A 178 -23.40 4.10 14.28
N LYS A 179 -23.64 4.02 12.97
CA LYS A 179 -24.70 4.81 12.31
C LYS A 179 -26.11 4.40 12.73
N SER A 180 -26.32 3.12 13.05
CA SER A 180 -27.63 2.60 13.43
C SER A 180 -27.94 2.76 14.91
N THR A 181 -26.95 2.57 15.79
CA THR A 181 -27.17 2.58 17.24
C THR A 181 -26.63 3.82 17.95
N GLY A 182 -25.80 4.62 17.28
CA GLY A 182 -25.11 5.76 17.90
C GLY A 182 -24.00 5.36 18.89
N PHE A 183 -23.76 4.06 19.10
CA PHE A 183 -22.76 3.57 20.03
C PHE A 183 -21.34 4.01 19.63
N ARG A 184 -20.54 4.44 20.61
CA ARG A 184 -19.21 5.00 20.39
C ARG A 184 -18.11 4.10 20.90
N ARG A 185 -17.05 3.95 20.11
CA ARG A 185 -15.80 3.27 20.49
C ARG A 185 -14.64 4.22 20.29
N GLN A 186 -13.68 4.20 21.21
CA GLN A 186 -12.47 4.98 21.06
C GLN A 186 -11.62 4.46 19.90
N LEU A 187 -10.91 5.38 19.28
CA LEU A 187 -10.11 5.15 18.09
C LEU A 187 -8.71 5.71 18.34
N ASN A 188 -7.70 4.98 17.91
CA ASN A 188 -6.30 5.32 18.12
C ASN A 188 -5.57 5.29 16.79
N GLY A 189 -4.98 6.43 16.42
CA GLY A 189 -4.15 6.57 15.21
C GLY A 189 -2.66 6.60 15.50
N SER A 190 -2.22 6.15 16.69
CA SER A 190 -0.85 6.35 17.15
C SER A 190 -0.06 5.07 17.39
N THR A 191 -0.65 3.88 17.27
CA THR A 191 0.16 2.66 17.37
C THR A 191 0.80 2.39 16.02
N SER A 192 1.99 2.96 15.84
CA SER A 192 2.97 2.39 14.92
C SER A 192 3.16 0.93 15.35
N VAL A 193 2.57 0.00 14.61
CA VAL A 193 2.97 -1.42 14.67
C VAL A 193 4.39 -1.46 14.11
N SER A 194 5.34 -1.09 14.97
CA SER A 194 6.77 -0.85 14.73
C SER A 194 7.13 -0.98 13.26
N SER A 195 7.12 0.17 12.59
CA SER A 195 7.37 0.33 11.16
C SER A 195 8.68 -0.35 10.73
N ALA A 196 8.63 -1.64 10.43
CA ALA A 196 9.48 -2.17 9.38
C ALA A 196 8.75 -1.82 8.10
N LEU A 197 9.03 -0.62 7.57
CA LEU A 197 8.75 -0.31 6.18
C LEU A 197 9.28 -1.49 5.37
N ALA A 198 8.40 -2.35 4.86
CA ALA A 198 8.77 -3.30 3.83
C ALA A 198 8.96 -2.48 2.55
N VAL A 199 10.05 -1.71 2.52
CA VAL A 199 10.59 -1.08 1.32
C VAL A 199 11.02 -2.24 0.43
N LEU A 200 10.11 -2.67 -0.44
CA LEU A 200 10.51 -3.21 -1.71
C LEU A 200 10.36 -2.05 -2.68
N THR A 201 11.45 -1.31 -2.86
CA THR A 201 11.75 -0.89 -4.23
C THR A 201 11.87 -2.20 -4.99
N GLN A 202 10.79 -2.66 -5.63
CA GLN A 202 10.97 -3.53 -6.77
C GLN A 202 11.81 -2.65 -7.70
N SER A 203 13.12 -2.89 -7.69
CA SER A 203 14.08 -2.05 -8.42
C SER A 203 13.48 -1.85 -9.79
N SER A 204 13.36 -0.61 -10.25
CA SER A 204 12.85 -0.31 -11.58
C SER A 204 13.54 -1.17 -12.66
N GLU A 205 14.76 -1.64 -12.38
CA GLU A 205 15.52 -2.64 -13.13
C GLU A 205 14.77 -3.96 -13.35
N ASP A 206 14.14 -4.56 -12.32
CA ASP A 206 13.47 -5.88 -12.44
C ASP A 206 12.18 -5.80 -13.27
N VAL A 207 11.44 -4.70 -13.16
CA VAL A 207 10.22 -4.49 -13.96
C VAL A 207 10.59 -4.19 -15.41
N ILE A 208 11.64 -3.39 -15.64
CA ILE A 208 12.15 -3.10 -16.99
C ILE A 208 12.76 -4.35 -17.62
N GLN A 209 13.52 -5.17 -16.88
CA GLN A 209 14.02 -6.46 -17.37
C GLN A 209 12.89 -7.44 -17.66
N ARG A 210 11.85 -7.49 -16.82
CA ARG A 210 10.69 -8.35 -17.08
C ARG A 210 9.89 -7.89 -18.30
N TYR A 211 9.79 -6.59 -18.55
CA TYR A 211 9.18 -6.04 -19.77
C TYR A 211 10.04 -6.30 -21.01
N MET A 212 11.37 -6.17 -20.90
CA MET A 212 12.31 -6.44 -21.98
C MET A 212 12.44 -7.93 -22.33
N GLU A 213 12.35 -8.83 -21.34
CA GLU A 213 12.36 -10.28 -21.54
C GLU A 213 11.07 -10.76 -22.24
N VAL A 214 9.92 -10.18 -21.90
CA VAL A 214 8.63 -10.49 -22.56
C VAL A 214 8.55 -9.90 -23.98
N VAL A 215 9.17 -8.75 -24.23
CA VAL A 215 9.21 -8.14 -25.59
C VAL A 215 10.24 -8.83 -26.49
N ALA A 216 11.26 -9.50 -25.93
CA ALA A 216 12.24 -10.28 -26.69
C ALA A 216 11.76 -11.69 -27.09
N GLU A 217 10.61 -12.16 -26.60
CA GLU A 217 9.99 -13.45 -26.96
C GLU A 217 8.88 -13.32 -28.02
N VAL A 218 8.84 -12.22 -28.79
CA VAL A 218 8.04 -12.15 -30.02
C VAL A 218 8.93 -12.60 -31.19
N PRO A 219 8.82 -13.84 -31.70
CA PRO A 219 9.47 -14.20 -32.95
C PRO A 219 8.81 -13.41 -34.08
N ASP A 220 9.61 -12.66 -34.83
CA ASP A 220 9.22 -12.14 -36.14
C ASP A 220 8.82 -13.32 -37.05
N GLU A 221 7.54 -13.41 -37.41
CA GLU A 221 7.06 -14.17 -38.58
C GLU A 221 7.24 -13.34 -39.86
#